data_AF-A0A946A8K2-F1
#
_entry.id   AF-A0A946A8K2-F1
#
_cell.length_a   1.000
_cell.length_b   1.000
_cell.length_c   1.000
_cell.angle_alpha   90.00
_cell.angle_beta   90.00
_cell.angle_gamma   90.00
#
_symmetry.space_group_name_H-M   'P 1'
#
loop_
_entity.id
_entity.type
_entity.pdbx_description
1 polymer ?
#
loop_
_entity_poly.entity_id
_entity_poly.type
_entity_poly.pdbx_seq_one_letter_code
_entity_poly.pdbx_strand_id
1 'polypeptide(L)'
;MKKIMGYCSDWSVMPGDTLNVMVSTYGPDRYRANLVRVICGNDDPDLDIYREEEIAAPFAGEYPGHEQITVSGSYVTIPSSPLVSGLGSFTVQAWVFPTTPEKGVQGLISNWDDATTSGFALTIDDSGAAAMRLGDGSGGTKEVATGKPMAKRRWHLVTAAYDAAAAALTVSQDFIGPQFEVRTSASTTVVVDFTPAMGSAQPLIMAAMPATHPAGRPGASHFFNGKLDRPRLVGSALSLADSTALGWDALPHERDMSVVAAWDFSHEIGSATIMDASPNGLHGRVVNLPSRAVKGFNWSGTEQNWRSAPQEYGAIHFHDDDLYDAEWDTDFTYEIPADLRSGVYAVRLAADDDEWYVTFYVRPKGGTATAKLAFLASTATYMAYSNIQWTWHEHFGEVAECYWTTMEPGEVFLQEHPEYGLSTYDNHSDGSGVRYASRLRPVHQVGPKTAPVWNINNDSHILGWLENKGIEYDVITDEDLHNEGVALLEQYSAVVTGAHPEYYTTPMRDGLRSYLARGGRMA
;
A
#
# COMPACT_ATOMS: atom_id res chain seq x y z
N MET A 1 -15.73 19.56 9.04
CA MET A 1 -15.15 18.65 8.04
C MET A 1 -13.72 19.09 7.82
N LYS A 2 -12.77 18.16 7.72
CA LYS A 2 -11.37 18.52 7.52
C LYS A 2 -11.18 19.24 6.18
N LYS A 3 -10.35 20.28 6.20
CA LYS A 3 -10.09 21.18 5.07
C LYS A 3 -8.65 21.16 4.61
N ILE A 4 -7.75 20.63 5.42
CA ILE A 4 -6.33 20.56 5.11
C ILE A 4 -5.72 19.30 5.71
N MET A 5 -4.85 18.66 4.96
CA MET A 5 -4.04 17.54 5.41
C MET A 5 -2.66 17.60 4.79
N GLY A 6 -1.72 16.86 5.39
CA GLY A 6 -0.38 16.72 4.84
C GLY A 6 0.39 15.58 5.45
N TYR A 7 1.52 15.27 4.82
CA TYR A 7 2.50 14.32 5.32
C TYR A 7 3.90 14.78 4.90
N CYS A 8 4.92 14.04 5.34
CA CYS A 8 6.30 14.31 4.96
C CYS A 8 7.02 13.03 4.54
N SER A 9 8.16 13.19 3.86
CA SER A 9 8.93 12.05 3.34
C SER A 9 9.46 11.14 4.45
N ASP A 10 9.84 11.71 5.59
CA ASP A 10 10.54 11.01 6.66
C ASP A 10 10.08 11.49 8.02
N TRP A 11 10.01 10.54 8.97
CA TRP A 11 9.68 10.88 10.35
C TRP A 11 10.92 11.24 11.16
N SER A 12 12.09 10.62 10.93
CA SER A 12 13.34 10.98 11.64
C SER A 12 14.30 11.70 10.72
N VAL A 13 14.80 12.85 11.16
CA VAL A 13 15.75 13.69 10.41
C VAL A 13 16.87 14.22 11.30
N MET A 14 18.03 14.44 10.70
CA MET A 14 19.22 15.02 11.31
C MET A 14 19.52 16.42 10.74
N PRO A 15 20.34 17.22 11.42
CA PRO A 15 20.93 18.42 10.84
C PRO A 15 21.52 18.21 9.44
N GLY A 16 21.09 19.03 8.48
CA GLY A 16 21.49 18.97 7.07
C GLY A 16 20.62 18.07 6.19
N ASP A 17 19.71 17.28 6.76
CA ASP A 17 18.72 16.55 5.98
C ASP A 17 17.68 17.51 5.38
N THR A 18 17.02 17.08 4.31
CA THR A 18 15.93 17.82 3.67
C THR A 18 14.63 17.07 3.85
N LEU A 19 13.67 17.69 4.53
CA LEU A 19 12.31 17.19 4.70
C LEU A 19 11.43 17.70 3.56
N ASN A 20 10.79 16.80 2.81
CA ASN A 20 9.76 17.18 1.84
C ASN A 20 8.40 17.16 2.52
N VAL A 21 7.58 18.20 2.29
CA VAL A 21 6.23 18.32 2.86
C VAL A 21 5.22 18.38 1.71
N MET A 22 4.23 17.49 1.79
CA MET A 22 3.13 17.39 0.83
C MET A 22 1.84 17.81 1.52
N VAL A 23 1.05 18.67 0.88
CA VAL A 23 -0.17 19.26 1.42
C VAL A 23 -1.32 19.14 0.43
N SER A 24 -2.51 18.82 0.92
CA SER A 24 -3.75 18.85 0.15
C SER A 24 -4.80 19.66 0.92
N THR A 25 -5.50 20.55 0.21
CA THR A 25 -6.59 21.36 0.75
C THR A 25 -7.92 21.05 0.09
N TYR A 26 -8.98 21.04 0.88
CA TYR A 26 -10.36 20.74 0.47
C TYR A 26 -11.25 21.96 0.55
N GLY A 27 -11.18 22.80 -0.50
CA GLY A 27 -11.95 24.04 -0.60
C GLY A 27 -11.15 25.32 -0.42
N PRO A 28 -10.31 25.48 0.62
CA PRO A 28 -9.46 26.66 0.77
C PRO A 28 -8.50 26.86 -0.41
N ASP A 29 -8.35 28.10 -0.86
CA ASP A 29 -7.44 28.49 -1.95
C ASP A 29 -6.03 28.83 -1.46
N ARG A 30 -5.84 28.93 -0.14
CA ARG A 30 -4.59 29.23 0.54
C ARG A 30 -4.52 28.55 1.90
N TYR A 31 -3.31 28.27 2.35
CA TYR A 31 -3.04 27.81 3.71
C TYR A 31 -1.76 28.45 4.25
N ARG A 32 -1.62 28.46 5.57
CA ARG A 32 -0.40 28.90 6.27
C ARG A 32 0.35 27.68 6.79
N ALA A 33 1.68 27.71 6.68
CA ALA A 33 2.56 26.75 7.31
C ALA A 33 3.52 27.46 8.28
N ASN A 34 3.73 26.88 9.46
CA ASN A 34 4.76 27.31 10.41
C ASN A 34 5.37 26.10 11.13
N LEU A 35 6.59 26.25 11.65
CA LEU A 35 7.24 25.22 12.45
C LEU A 35 6.84 25.37 13.91
N VAL A 36 6.51 24.25 14.56
CA VAL A 36 6.31 24.19 16.01
C VAL A 36 7.13 23.05 16.60
N ARG A 37 7.67 23.27 17.81
CA ARG A 37 8.17 22.21 18.67
C ARG A 37 7.03 21.74 19.56
N VAL A 38 6.64 20.48 19.45
CA VAL A 38 5.56 19.90 20.25
C VAL A 38 6.15 19.41 21.57
N ILE A 39 5.69 19.97 22.69
CA ILE A 39 6.14 19.59 24.03
C ILE A 39 5.15 18.63 24.68
N CYS A 40 3.86 18.98 24.63
CA CYS A 40 2.76 18.15 25.09
C CYS A 40 1.55 18.42 24.19
N GLY A 41 1.09 17.39 23.50
CA GLY A 41 0.03 17.47 22.49
C GLY A 41 -1.38 17.32 23.03
N ASN A 42 -1.55 16.99 24.32
CA ASN A 42 -2.86 16.77 24.92
C ASN A 42 -3.51 18.12 25.26
N ASP A 43 -4.57 18.44 24.54
CA ASP A 43 -5.35 19.68 24.64
C ASP A 43 -6.67 19.53 25.41
N ASP A 44 -6.79 18.49 26.24
CA ASP A 44 -7.87 18.39 27.22
C ASP A 44 -7.86 19.64 28.13
N PRO A 45 -8.91 20.48 28.07
CA PRO A 45 -8.96 21.73 28.80
C PRO A 45 -8.98 21.54 30.32
N ASP A 46 -9.37 20.37 30.84
CA ASP A 46 -9.38 20.08 32.27
C ASP A 46 -7.98 19.78 32.82
N LEU A 47 -7.02 19.43 31.96
CA LEU A 47 -5.65 19.11 32.35
C LEU A 47 -4.72 20.33 32.31
N ASP A 48 -4.96 21.29 31.40
CA ASP A 48 -4.11 22.48 31.18
C ASP A 48 -2.62 22.14 30.97
N ILE A 49 -2.36 21.08 30.19
CA ILE A 49 -1.01 20.56 29.93
C ILE A 49 -0.54 20.73 28.48
N TYR A 50 -1.40 21.18 27.57
CA TYR A 50 -1.01 21.43 26.18
C TYR A 50 0.11 22.45 26.11
N ARG A 51 1.16 22.14 25.35
CA ARG A 51 2.27 23.06 25.15
C ARG A 51 2.97 22.80 23.83
N GLU A 52 3.11 23.87 23.06
CA GLU A 52 3.97 23.94 21.88
C GLU A 52 4.75 25.26 21.86
N GLU A 53 5.84 25.30 21.11
CA GLU A 53 6.65 26.49 20.90
C GLU A 53 6.79 26.75 19.40
N GLU A 54 6.32 27.89 18.91
CA GLU A 54 6.53 28.29 17.52
C GLU A 54 8.00 28.64 17.28
N ILE A 55 8.60 28.02 16.27
CA ILE A 55 10.00 28.20 15.90
C ILE A 55 10.07 28.92 14.57
N ALA A 56 10.96 29.91 14.47
CA ALA A 56 11.21 30.57 13.20
C ALA A 56 11.81 29.56 12.21
N ALA A 57 11.15 29.38 11.07
CA ALA A 57 11.62 28.51 10.00
C ALA A 57 11.58 29.27 8.65
N PRO A 58 12.56 29.06 7.77
CA PRO A 58 12.61 29.76 6.47
C PRO A 58 11.39 29.49 5.57
N PHE A 59 10.74 28.34 5.73
CA PHE A 59 9.54 28.00 4.96
C PHE A 59 8.26 28.63 5.53
N ALA A 60 8.29 29.26 6.71
CA ALA A 60 7.08 29.76 7.33
C ALA A 60 6.43 30.86 6.48
N GLY A 61 5.15 30.69 6.14
CA GLY A 61 4.47 31.58 5.19
C GLY A 61 3.11 31.07 4.74
N GLU A 62 2.55 31.75 3.75
CA GLU A 62 1.31 31.34 3.07
C GLU A 62 1.62 30.68 1.73
N TYR A 63 0.87 29.63 1.41
CA TYR A 63 1.01 28.79 0.24
C TYR A 63 -0.33 28.71 -0.52
N PRO A 64 -0.32 28.47 -1.84
CA PRO A 64 -1.54 28.19 -2.59
C PRO A 64 -2.13 26.85 -2.17
N GLY A 65 -3.43 26.82 -1.86
CA GLY A 65 -4.18 25.60 -1.63
C GLY A 65 -4.50 24.91 -2.95
N HIS A 66 -4.33 23.60 -2.98
CA HIS A 66 -4.78 22.75 -4.06
C HIS A 66 -5.09 21.34 -3.53
N GLU A 67 -6.00 20.63 -4.21
CA GLU A 67 -6.32 19.25 -3.88
C GLU A 67 -5.37 18.31 -4.60
N GLN A 68 -4.73 17.42 -3.85
CA GLN A 68 -3.93 16.32 -4.37
C GLN A 68 -4.71 15.02 -4.21
N ILE A 69 -5.06 14.38 -5.33
CA ILE A 69 -5.91 13.17 -5.33
C ILE A 69 -5.06 11.93 -5.02
N THR A 70 -5.50 11.16 -4.03
CA THR A 70 -4.96 9.84 -3.68
C THR A 70 -5.76 8.74 -4.36
N VAL A 71 -5.09 7.72 -4.87
CA VAL A 71 -5.73 6.51 -5.41
C VAL A 71 -5.18 5.30 -4.68
N SER A 72 -6.03 4.65 -3.87
CA SER A 72 -5.72 3.37 -3.24
C SER A 72 -5.85 2.21 -4.23
N GLY A 73 -5.30 1.07 -3.85
CA GLY A 73 -5.39 -0.19 -4.57
C GLY A 73 -4.03 -0.70 -5.01
N SER A 74 -3.78 -1.98 -4.76
CA SER A 74 -2.55 -2.65 -5.15
C SER A 74 -2.69 -3.38 -6.47
N TYR A 75 -1.61 -3.36 -7.25
CA TYR A 75 -1.56 -3.98 -8.57
C TYR A 75 -0.12 -4.25 -8.99
N VAL A 76 0.06 -4.96 -10.11
CA VAL A 76 1.36 -5.06 -10.79
C VAL A 76 1.33 -4.22 -12.05
N THR A 77 2.40 -3.48 -12.30
CA THR A 77 2.62 -2.78 -13.58
C THR A 77 3.87 -3.29 -14.27
N ILE A 78 3.75 -3.53 -15.58
CA ILE A 78 4.81 -3.97 -16.47
C ILE A 78 4.92 -2.93 -17.59
N PRO A 79 6.12 -2.37 -17.86
CA PRO A 79 6.31 -1.39 -18.92
C PRO A 79 5.76 -1.86 -20.26
N SER A 80 5.30 -0.93 -21.09
CA SER A 80 4.82 -1.24 -22.43
C SER A 80 5.90 -1.93 -23.25
N SER A 81 5.51 -2.93 -24.05
CA SER A 81 6.44 -3.76 -24.80
C SER A 81 5.90 -4.06 -26.20
N PRO A 82 6.75 -3.97 -27.25
CA PRO A 82 6.40 -4.37 -28.60
C PRO A 82 5.89 -5.81 -28.71
N LEU A 83 6.29 -6.69 -27.78
CA LEU A 83 5.86 -8.08 -27.74
C LEU A 83 4.39 -8.23 -27.35
N VAL A 84 3.85 -7.30 -26.55
CA VAL A 84 2.42 -7.25 -26.19
C VAL A 84 1.64 -6.56 -27.30
N SER A 85 2.15 -5.43 -27.81
CA SER A 85 1.45 -4.68 -28.86
C SER A 85 1.46 -5.36 -30.23
N GLY A 86 2.38 -6.30 -30.44
CA GLY A 86 2.55 -7.08 -31.67
C GLY A 86 1.78 -8.40 -31.70
N LEU A 87 0.94 -8.68 -30.70
CA LEU A 87 0.15 -9.91 -30.64
C LEU A 87 -0.86 -9.97 -31.81
N GLY A 88 -0.91 -11.11 -32.48
CA GLY A 88 -1.94 -11.43 -33.47
C GLY A 88 -2.98 -12.39 -32.87
N SER A 89 -2.59 -13.66 -32.75
CA SER A 89 -3.30 -14.62 -31.88
C SER A 89 -2.61 -14.67 -30.53
N PHE A 90 -3.37 -14.87 -29.46
CA PHE A 90 -2.78 -14.91 -28.13
C PHE A 90 -3.64 -15.67 -27.12
N THR A 91 -3.01 -16.06 -26.01
CA THR A 91 -3.69 -16.54 -24.81
C THR A 91 -3.14 -15.82 -23.60
N VAL A 92 -4.03 -15.31 -22.75
CA VAL A 92 -3.70 -14.77 -21.44
C VAL A 92 -4.41 -15.59 -20.37
N GLN A 93 -3.69 -15.94 -19.30
CA GLN A 93 -4.25 -16.72 -18.21
C GLN A 93 -3.58 -16.45 -16.86
N ALA A 94 -4.29 -16.78 -15.79
CA ALA A 94 -3.75 -16.87 -14.44
C ALA A 94 -4.60 -17.82 -13.59
N TRP A 95 -4.01 -18.30 -12.50
CA TRP A 95 -4.80 -18.78 -11.38
C TRP A 95 -5.35 -17.59 -10.61
N VAL A 96 -6.67 -17.61 -10.36
CA VAL A 96 -7.42 -16.52 -9.75
C VAL A 96 -8.18 -17.06 -8.54
N PHE A 97 -8.01 -16.40 -7.40
CA PHE A 97 -8.75 -16.65 -6.16
C PHE A 97 -9.53 -15.38 -5.81
N PRO A 98 -10.77 -15.20 -6.28
CA PRO A 98 -11.51 -13.96 -6.07
C PRO A 98 -12.08 -13.92 -4.64
N THR A 99 -11.86 -12.83 -3.91
CA THR A 99 -12.44 -12.65 -2.56
C THR A 99 -13.72 -11.84 -2.58
N THR A 100 -13.94 -10.98 -3.57
CA THR A 100 -15.20 -10.26 -3.80
C THR A 100 -15.63 -10.29 -5.28
N PRO A 101 -15.91 -11.48 -5.88
CA PRO A 101 -16.34 -11.55 -7.28
C PRO A 101 -17.60 -10.72 -7.57
N GLU A 102 -18.44 -10.47 -6.57
CA GLU A 102 -19.69 -9.70 -6.65
C GLU A 102 -19.53 -8.16 -6.63
N LYS A 103 -18.30 -7.64 -6.49
CA LYS A 103 -18.02 -6.20 -6.29
C LYS A 103 -18.26 -5.34 -7.54
N GLY A 104 -18.47 -5.96 -8.69
CA GLY A 104 -18.49 -5.32 -10.00
C GLY A 104 -17.20 -5.62 -10.78
N VAL A 105 -17.01 -4.89 -11.88
CA VAL A 105 -15.86 -5.08 -12.78
C VAL A 105 -14.52 -5.00 -12.04
N GLN A 106 -13.69 -6.03 -12.23
CA GLN A 106 -12.33 -6.12 -11.67
C GLN A 106 -11.32 -6.58 -12.73
N GLY A 107 -10.19 -5.89 -12.86
CA GLY A 107 -9.13 -6.25 -13.79
C GLY A 107 -8.26 -7.38 -13.27
N LEU A 108 -8.06 -8.44 -14.08
CA LEU A 108 -7.16 -9.55 -13.75
C LEU A 108 -5.80 -9.35 -14.42
N ILE A 109 -5.79 -9.26 -15.76
CA ILE A 109 -4.61 -8.96 -16.59
C ILE A 109 -5.08 -8.14 -17.79
N SER A 110 -4.56 -6.94 -17.96
CA SER A 110 -5.03 -6.03 -18.99
C SER A 110 -3.94 -5.13 -19.57
N ASN A 111 -3.98 -4.98 -20.89
CA ASN A 111 -3.27 -3.94 -21.62
C ASN A 111 -4.36 -3.23 -22.44
N TRP A 112 -4.91 -2.18 -21.87
CA TRP A 112 -6.13 -1.53 -22.36
C TRP A 112 -5.91 -0.02 -22.43
N ASP A 113 -6.39 0.61 -23.49
CA ASP A 113 -6.42 2.07 -23.63
C ASP A 113 -7.85 2.53 -23.88
N ASP A 114 -8.44 3.24 -22.90
CA ASP A 114 -9.78 3.79 -23.00
C ASP A 114 -9.90 4.88 -24.07
N ALA A 115 -8.83 5.66 -24.31
CA ALA A 115 -8.89 6.78 -25.26
C ALA A 115 -9.01 6.30 -26.70
N THR A 116 -8.39 5.17 -27.01
CA THR A 116 -8.43 4.56 -28.35
C THR A 116 -9.33 3.33 -28.42
N THR A 117 -9.87 2.85 -27.30
CA THR A 117 -10.57 1.56 -27.20
C THR A 117 -9.76 0.44 -27.85
N SER A 118 -8.50 0.30 -27.43
CA SER A 118 -7.56 -0.66 -27.98
C SER A 118 -6.98 -1.57 -26.90
N GLY A 119 -6.54 -2.75 -27.32
CA GLY A 119 -5.93 -3.77 -26.49
C GLY A 119 -6.92 -4.81 -25.97
N PHE A 120 -6.61 -5.38 -24.81
CA PHE A 120 -7.39 -6.42 -24.17
C PHE A 120 -7.48 -6.23 -22.66
N ALA A 121 -8.56 -6.73 -22.06
CA ALA A 121 -8.69 -6.83 -20.61
C ALA A 121 -9.35 -8.15 -20.23
N LEU A 122 -8.59 -9.02 -19.55
CA LEU A 122 -9.14 -10.16 -18.82
C LEU A 122 -9.65 -9.65 -17.48
N THR A 123 -10.93 -9.87 -17.19
CA THR A 123 -11.63 -9.26 -16.06
C THR A 123 -12.54 -10.27 -15.35
N ILE A 124 -13.05 -9.86 -14.20
CA ILE A 124 -14.33 -10.33 -13.64
C ILE A 124 -15.37 -9.27 -14.03
N ASP A 125 -16.51 -9.69 -14.57
CA ASP A 125 -17.61 -8.78 -14.96
C ASP A 125 -18.56 -8.46 -13.78
N ASP A 126 -19.57 -7.62 -14.04
CA ASP A 126 -20.56 -7.24 -13.02
C ASP A 126 -21.42 -8.40 -12.48
N SER A 127 -21.45 -9.53 -13.19
CA SER A 127 -22.10 -10.76 -12.71
C SER A 127 -21.18 -11.63 -11.85
N GLY A 128 -19.91 -11.25 -11.71
CA GLY A 128 -18.88 -12.02 -11.05
C GLY A 128 -18.29 -13.14 -11.91
N ALA A 129 -18.53 -13.14 -13.22
CA ALA A 129 -18.03 -14.14 -14.15
C ALA A 129 -16.70 -13.70 -14.78
N ALA A 130 -15.83 -14.65 -15.14
CA ALA A 130 -14.66 -14.32 -15.93
C ALA A 130 -15.08 -13.78 -17.31
N ALA A 131 -14.45 -12.69 -17.73
CA ALA A 131 -14.71 -12.04 -19.01
C ALA A 131 -13.43 -11.59 -19.71
N MET A 132 -13.53 -11.41 -21.02
CA MET A 132 -12.49 -10.79 -21.84
C MET A 132 -13.12 -9.68 -22.67
N ARG A 133 -12.50 -8.49 -22.62
CA ARG A 133 -12.79 -7.36 -23.50
C ARG A 133 -11.67 -7.20 -24.53
N LEU A 134 -12.05 -7.03 -25.79
CA LEU A 134 -11.18 -6.67 -26.91
C LEU A 134 -11.63 -5.34 -27.52
N GLY A 135 -10.67 -4.54 -27.99
CA GLY A 135 -10.92 -3.25 -28.64
C GLY A 135 -10.40 -3.20 -30.07
N ASP A 136 -11.08 -2.45 -30.94
CA ASP A 136 -10.73 -2.32 -32.37
C ASP A 136 -9.87 -1.09 -32.70
N GLY A 137 -9.62 -0.21 -31.72
CA GLY A 137 -8.83 1.02 -31.93
C GLY A 137 -9.59 2.19 -32.54
N SER A 138 -10.90 2.05 -32.78
CA SER A 138 -11.76 3.01 -33.48
C SER A 138 -13.10 3.28 -32.77
N GLY A 139 -13.24 2.81 -31.53
CA GLY A 139 -14.44 2.98 -30.68
C GLY A 139 -15.23 1.68 -30.47
N GLY A 140 -14.94 0.62 -31.22
CA GLY A 140 -15.63 -0.66 -31.13
C GLY A 140 -14.99 -1.59 -30.10
N THR A 141 -15.84 -2.29 -29.35
CA THR A 141 -15.40 -3.28 -28.36
C THR A 141 -16.22 -4.57 -28.47
N LYS A 142 -15.59 -5.68 -28.07
CA LYS A 142 -16.24 -6.98 -27.89
C LYS A 142 -15.96 -7.47 -26.48
N GLU A 143 -17.01 -7.68 -25.69
CA GLU A 143 -16.90 -8.29 -24.36
C GLU A 143 -17.59 -9.66 -24.35
N VAL A 144 -16.91 -10.63 -23.75
CA VAL A 144 -17.35 -12.03 -23.71
C VAL A 144 -17.14 -12.56 -22.31
N ALA A 145 -18.22 -12.98 -21.66
CA ALA A 145 -18.19 -13.59 -20.33
C ALA A 145 -18.47 -15.10 -20.40
N THR A 146 -18.00 -15.83 -19.39
CA THR A 146 -18.34 -17.25 -19.19
C THR A 146 -19.81 -17.44 -18.78
N GLY A 147 -20.49 -16.36 -18.35
CA GLY A 147 -21.90 -16.36 -17.95
C GLY A 147 -22.20 -17.08 -16.64
N LYS A 148 -21.16 -17.40 -15.85
CA LYS A 148 -21.30 -18.07 -14.56
C LYS A 148 -20.43 -17.39 -13.50
N PRO A 149 -21.01 -16.93 -12.38
CA PRO A 149 -20.22 -16.31 -11.31
C PRO A 149 -19.13 -17.24 -10.78
N MET A 150 -17.95 -16.69 -10.52
CA MET A 150 -16.84 -17.41 -9.90
C MET A 150 -17.16 -17.71 -8.43
N ALA A 151 -16.70 -18.86 -7.93
CA ALA A 151 -16.85 -19.19 -6.52
C ALA A 151 -15.92 -18.32 -5.65
N LYS A 152 -16.51 -17.58 -4.71
CA LYS A 152 -15.78 -16.77 -3.73
C LYS A 152 -14.79 -17.62 -2.94
N ARG A 153 -13.56 -17.13 -2.82
CA ARG A 153 -12.45 -17.75 -2.09
C ARG A 153 -12.12 -19.17 -2.58
N ARG A 154 -12.15 -19.39 -3.89
CA ARG A 154 -11.75 -20.65 -4.54
C ARG A 154 -10.88 -20.38 -5.76
N TRP A 155 -9.92 -21.28 -6.00
CA TRP A 155 -9.03 -21.17 -7.13
C TRP A 155 -9.75 -21.51 -8.43
N HIS A 156 -9.55 -20.68 -9.44
CA HIS A 156 -9.96 -20.93 -10.81
C HIS A 156 -8.78 -20.70 -11.73
N LEU A 157 -8.57 -21.56 -12.73
CA LEU A 157 -7.75 -21.18 -13.88
C LEU A 157 -8.63 -20.35 -14.80
N VAL A 158 -8.31 -19.05 -14.93
CA VAL A 158 -9.03 -18.14 -15.82
C VAL A 158 -8.19 -17.91 -17.06
N THR A 159 -8.76 -18.14 -18.24
CA THR A 159 -8.05 -18.05 -19.52
C THR A 159 -8.90 -17.35 -20.56
N ALA A 160 -8.26 -16.57 -21.43
CA ALA A 160 -8.88 -16.07 -22.65
C ALA A 160 -7.91 -16.25 -23.82
N ALA A 161 -8.38 -16.88 -24.89
CA ALA A 161 -7.62 -17.18 -26.09
C ALA A 161 -8.31 -16.57 -27.32
N TYR A 162 -7.58 -15.74 -28.06
CA TYR A 162 -8.02 -15.17 -29.34
C TYR A 162 -7.22 -15.78 -30.49
N ASP A 163 -7.92 -16.43 -31.42
CA ASP A 163 -7.38 -16.95 -32.67
C ASP A 163 -7.72 -15.99 -33.81
N ALA A 164 -6.71 -15.33 -34.36
CA ALA A 164 -6.86 -14.37 -35.45
C ALA A 164 -7.25 -15.03 -36.79
N ALA A 165 -6.83 -16.29 -37.03
CA ALA A 165 -7.15 -17.01 -38.25
C ALA A 165 -8.62 -17.48 -38.25
N ALA A 166 -9.12 -17.90 -37.10
CA ALA A 166 -10.52 -18.30 -36.91
C ALA A 166 -11.45 -17.12 -36.54
N ALA A 167 -10.88 -15.95 -36.25
CA ALA A 167 -11.57 -14.81 -35.64
C ALA A 167 -12.38 -15.20 -34.40
N ALA A 168 -11.85 -16.10 -33.59
CA ALA A 168 -12.56 -16.71 -32.47
C ALA A 168 -11.96 -16.30 -31.13
N LEU A 169 -12.80 -15.82 -30.20
CA LEU A 169 -12.43 -15.56 -28.81
C LEU A 169 -13.08 -16.62 -27.92
N THR A 170 -12.26 -17.35 -27.16
CA THR A 170 -12.71 -18.29 -26.13
C THR A 170 -12.31 -17.78 -24.76
N VAL A 171 -13.26 -17.69 -23.85
CA VAL A 171 -13.04 -17.34 -22.44
C VAL A 171 -13.50 -18.50 -21.57
N SER A 172 -12.68 -18.89 -20.59
CA SER A 172 -13.06 -19.93 -19.64
C SER A 172 -12.57 -19.64 -18.23
N GLN A 173 -13.29 -20.21 -17.29
CA GLN A 173 -12.90 -20.35 -15.89
C GLN A 173 -13.00 -21.84 -15.53
N ASP A 174 -11.94 -22.42 -14.96
CA ASP A 174 -11.94 -23.80 -14.50
C ASP A 174 -11.74 -23.88 -12.98
N PHE A 175 -12.76 -24.34 -12.27
CA PHE A 175 -12.83 -24.39 -10.82
C PHE A 175 -11.98 -25.53 -10.23
N ILE A 176 -11.17 -25.20 -9.23
CA ILE A 176 -10.53 -26.16 -8.34
C ILE A 176 -11.04 -25.97 -6.91
N GLY A 177 -11.65 -27.04 -6.39
CA GLY A 177 -12.10 -27.11 -5.01
C GLY A 177 -12.55 -28.52 -4.63
N PRO A 178 -13.00 -28.70 -3.38
CA PRO A 178 -13.50 -29.99 -2.90
C PRO A 178 -14.65 -30.52 -3.75
N GLN A 179 -14.73 -31.85 -3.88
CA GLN A 179 -15.75 -32.52 -4.73
C GLN A 179 -17.20 -32.26 -4.31
N PHE A 180 -17.42 -31.82 -3.06
CA PHE A 180 -18.75 -31.52 -2.52
C PHE A 180 -19.23 -30.09 -2.83
N GLU A 181 -18.38 -29.24 -3.38
CA GLU A 181 -18.76 -27.88 -3.77
C GLU A 181 -19.34 -27.82 -5.17
N VAL A 182 -20.23 -26.85 -5.39
CA VAL A 182 -20.81 -26.61 -6.71
C VAL A 182 -19.70 -26.15 -7.65
N ARG A 183 -19.39 -26.96 -8.66
CA ARG A 183 -18.42 -26.59 -9.69
C ARG A 183 -18.90 -25.34 -10.43
N THR A 184 -18.05 -24.33 -10.50
CA THR A 184 -18.28 -23.08 -11.23
C THR A 184 -17.55 -23.00 -12.56
N SER A 185 -16.97 -24.10 -13.06
CA SER A 185 -16.33 -24.11 -14.38
C SER A 185 -17.33 -23.75 -15.49
N ALA A 186 -16.89 -22.94 -16.45
CA ALA A 186 -17.67 -22.47 -17.60
C ALA A 186 -16.73 -22.00 -18.73
N SER A 187 -17.20 -22.08 -19.97
CA SER A 187 -16.47 -21.62 -21.16
C SER A 187 -17.44 -21.09 -22.20
N THR A 188 -17.06 -20.00 -22.85
CA THR A 188 -17.82 -19.37 -23.94
C THR A 188 -16.88 -19.10 -25.11
N THR A 189 -17.32 -19.43 -26.32
CA THR A 189 -16.60 -19.10 -27.56
C THR A 189 -17.51 -18.28 -28.46
N VAL A 190 -16.99 -17.18 -29.00
CA VAL A 190 -17.69 -16.33 -29.96
C VAL A 190 -16.81 -15.99 -31.13
N VAL A 191 -17.44 -15.56 -32.22
CA VAL A 191 -16.75 -14.91 -33.34
C VAL A 191 -16.60 -13.41 -33.04
N VAL A 192 -15.41 -12.89 -33.28
CA VAL A 192 -15.08 -11.47 -33.23
C VAL A 192 -15.17 -10.92 -34.65
N ASP A 193 -15.96 -9.88 -34.83
CA ASP A 193 -16.31 -9.26 -36.12
C ASP A 193 -15.30 -8.19 -36.57
N PHE A 194 -14.20 -8.03 -35.84
CA PHE A 194 -13.09 -7.15 -36.14
C PHE A 194 -11.74 -7.79 -35.78
N THR A 195 -10.65 -7.19 -36.26
CA THR A 195 -9.29 -7.53 -35.83
C THR A 195 -8.92 -6.65 -34.63
N PRO A 196 -8.64 -7.23 -33.44
CA PRO A 196 -8.27 -6.45 -32.26
C PRO A 196 -7.04 -5.58 -32.51
N ALA A 197 -7.12 -4.32 -32.09
CA ALA A 197 -5.99 -3.40 -32.14
C ALA A 197 -5.16 -3.58 -30.86
N MET A 198 -4.05 -4.30 -30.92
CA MET A 198 -3.20 -4.54 -29.75
C MET A 198 -2.22 -3.39 -29.45
N GLY A 199 -2.18 -2.35 -30.29
CA GLY A 199 -1.22 -1.24 -30.27
C GLY A 199 -1.31 -0.24 -29.11
N SER A 200 -1.80 -0.65 -27.93
CA SER A 200 -1.89 0.25 -26.77
C SER A 200 -0.50 0.61 -26.26
N ALA A 201 -0.25 1.92 -26.08
CA ALA A 201 0.97 2.43 -25.44
C ALA A 201 0.94 2.28 -23.91
N GLN A 202 -0.18 1.82 -23.34
CA GLN A 202 -0.35 1.65 -21.91
C GLN A 202 0.52 0.50 -21.39
N PRO A 203 0.91 0.52 -20.10
CA PRO A 203 1.52 -0.64 -19.47
C PRO A 203 0.59 -1.86 -19.48
N LEU A 204 1.16 -3.04 -19.33
CA LEU A 204 0.38 -4.23 -18.96
C LEU A 204 0.20 -4.21 -17.43
N ILE A 205 -1.04 -4.30 -16.97
CA ILE A 205 -1.39 -4.27 -15.55
C ILE A 205 -2.01 -5.61 -15.14
N MET A 206 -1.71 -6.04 -13.91
CA MET A 206 -2.39 -7.17 -13.25
C MET A 206 -3.07 -6.72 -11.97
N ALA A 207 -4.19 -7.36 -11.64
CA ALA A 207 -5.06 -7.01 -10.51
C ALA A 207 -5.71 -5.62 -10.58
N ALA A 208 -5.70 -4.98 -11.75
CA ALA A 208 -6.42 -3.75 -12.05
C ALA A 208 -6.52 -3.56 -13.58
N MET A 209 -7.08 -2.44 -14.01
CA MET A 209 -7.08 -1.96 -15.39
C MET A 209 -6.26 -0.67 -15.53
N PRO A 210 -5.54 -0.45 -16.66
CA PRO A 210 -4.92 0.83 -16.94
C PRO A 210 -5.93 1.97 -16.91
N ALA A 211 -5.52 3.06 -16.27
CA ALA A 211 -6.28 4.30 -16.20
C ALA A 211 -5.33 5.49 -16.28
N THR A 212 -5.89 6.70 -16.38
CA THR A 212 -5.13 7.93 -16.18
C THR A 212 -5.38 8.42 -14.76
N HIS A 213 -4.32 8.56 -13.97
CA HIS A 213 -4.38 9.19 -12.66
C HIS A 213 -4.91 10.62 -12.82
N PRO A 214 -5.71 11.17 -11.87
CA PRO A 214 -6.22 12.54 -11.95
C PRO A 214 -5.13 13.61 -12.15
N ALA A 215 -3.91 13.35 -11.66
CA ALA A 215 -2.71 14.17 -11.91
C ALA A 215 -2.11 14.06 -13.34
N GLY A 216 -2.78 13.37 -14.27
CA GLY A 216 -2.36 13.24 -15.68
C GLY A 216 -1.24 12.23 -15.96
N ARG A 217 -0.84 11.44 -14.95
CA ARG A 217 0.15 10.35 -15.09
C ARG A 217 -0.53 8.98 -15.28
N PRO A 218 0.17 7.93 -15.74
CA PRO A 218 -0.38 6.57 -15.77
C PRO A 218 -0.84 6.13 -14.37
N GLY A 219 -2.02 5.50 -14.30
CA GLY A 219 -2.62 5.00 -13.07
C GLY A 219 -3.39 3.70 -13.31
N ALA A 220 -4.22 3.32 -12.35
CA ALA A 220 -5.02 2.11 -12.41
C ALA A 220 -6.44 2.33 -11.87
N SER A 221 -7.37 1.49 -12.30
CA SER A 221 -8.76 1.46 -11.86
C SER A 221 -9.28 0.03 -11.81
N HIS A 222 -10.52 -0.19 -11.34
CA HIS A 222 -11.16 -1.51 -11.30
C HIS A 222 -10.29 -2.57 -10.59
N PHE A 223 -9.79 -2.22 -9.40
CA PHE A 223 -8.89 -3.06 -8.61
C PHE A 223 -9.55 -4.38 -8.20
N PHE A 224 -8.80 -5.46 -8.39
CA PHE A 224 -9.18 -6.82 -8.05
C PHE A 224 -8.88 -7.12 -6.58
N ASN A 225 -9.89 -7.68 -5.90
CA ASN A 225 -9.71 -8.22 -4.55
C ASN A 225 -9.58 -9.75 -4.65
N GLY A 226 -8.40 -10.23 -4.28
CA GLY A 226 -8.10 -11.65 -4.28
C GLY A 226 -6.67 -11.98 -4.68
N LYS A 227 -6.40 -13.25 -4.97
CA LYS A 227 -5.04 -13.71 -5.30
C LYS A 227 -4.88 -14.02 -6.77
N LEU A 228 -3.75 -13.59 -7.33
CA LEU A 228 -3.26 -14.06 -8.61
C LEU A 228 -2.02 -14.92 -8.40
N ASP A 229 -1.93 -15.99 -9.18
CA ASP A 229 -0.79 -16.91 -9.19
C ASP A 229 -0.50 -17.33 -10.64
N ARG A 230 0.79 -17.46 -10.96
CA ARG A 230 1.35 -17.79 -12.29
C ARG A 230 0.62 -17.14 -13.47
N PRO A 231 0.59 -15.79 -13.59
CA PRO A 231 0.15 -15.16 -14.82
C PRO A 231 1.00 -15.60 -16.02
N ARG A 232 0.37 -15.82 -17.17
CA ARG A 232 1.01 -16.23 -18.43
C ARG A 232 0.43 -15.45 -19.62
N LEU A 233 1.29 -15.13 -20.58
CA LEU A 233 0.94 -14.57 -21.86
C LEU A 233 1.65 -15.36 -22.97
N VAL A 234 0.88 -15.83 -23.95
CA VAL A 234 1.34 -16.69 -25.04
C VAL A 234 0.92 -16.08 -26.37
N GLY A 235 1.81 -16.09 -27.36
CA GLY A 235 1.61 -15.53 -28.71
C GLY A 235 0.84 -16.43 -29.67
N SER A 236 0.00 -17.32 -29.14
CA SER A 236 -0.91 -18.19 -29.90
C SER A 236 -2.18 -18.46 -29.11
N ALA A 237 -3.26 -18.81 -29.82
CA ALA A 237 -4.49 -19.30 -29.20
C ALA A 237 -4.32 -20.75 -28.75
N LEU A 238 -4.37 -20.99 -27.44
CA LEU A 238 -4.26 -22.32 -26.85
C LEU A 238 -5.63 -23.00 -26.76
N SER A 239 -5.63 -24.33 -26.82
CA SER A 239 -6.81 -25.10 -26.44
C SER A 239 -7.00 -25.08 -24.92
N LEU A 240 -8.20 -25.37 -24.43
CA LEU A 240 -8.44 -25.47 -22.97
C LEU A 240 -7.50 -26.48 -22.30
N ALA A 241 -7.20 -27.60 -22.95
CA ALA A 241 -6.31 -28.62 -22.41
C ALA A 241 -4.86 -28.12 -22.31
N ASP A 242 -4.38 -27.37 -23.31
CA ASP A 242 -3.03 -26.80 -23.31
C ASP A 242 -2.92 -25.67 -22.29
N SER A 243 -3.95 -24.81 -22.18
CA SER A 243 -4.03 -23.78 -21.14
C SER A 243 -4.00 -24.39 -19.73
N THR A 244 -4.75 -25.47 -19.51
CA THR A 244 -4.68 -26.24 -18.25
C THR A 244 -3.27 -26.75 -18.00
N ALA A 245 -2.65 -27.42 -18.97
CA ALA A 245 -1.29 -27.94 -18.82
C ALA A 245 -0.29 -26.83 -18.46
N LEU A 246 -0.32 -25.71 -19.19
CA LEU A 246 0.54 -24.54 -18.94
C LEU A 246 0.30 -23.92 -17.56
N GLY A 247 -0.94 -23.92 -17.07
CA GLY A 247 -1.27 -23.42 -15.72
C GLY A 247 -0.59 -24.21 -14.61
N TRP A 248 -0.32 -25.50 -14.83
CA TRP A 248 0.37 -26.37 -13.86
C TRP A 248 1.89 -26.34 -13.98
N ASP A 249 2.44 -25.81 -15.08
CA ASP A 249 3.88 -25.78 -15.30
C ASP A 249 4.58 -24.82 -14.32
N ALA A 250 5.62 -25.35 -13.64
CA ALA A 250 6.46 -24.56 -12.75
C ALA A 250 7.29 -23.53 -13.53
N LEU A 251 7.87 -23.95 -14.66
CA LEU A 251 8.57 -23.08 -15.61
C LEU A 251 8.04 -23.35 -17.02
N PRO A 252 7.75 -22.32 -17.83
CA PRO A 252 7.11 -22.50 -19.16
C PRO A 252 8.03 -23.13 -20.23
N HIS A 253 9.33 -23.24 -19.97
CA HIS A 253 10.34 -23.41 -21.02
C HIS A 253 10.64 -24.83 -21.49
N GLU A 254 9.88 -25.83 -21.06
CA GLU A 254 10.09 -27.18 -21.59
C GLU A 254 9.21 -27.51 -22.80
N ARG A 255 8.22 -26.68 -23.18
CA ARG A 255 7.24 -27.08 -24.22
C ARG A 255 6.90 -26.06 -25.32
N ASP A 256 7.01 -24.75 -25.11
CA ASP A 256 6.43 -23.79 -26.08
C ASP A 256 7.30 -22.55 -26.38
N MET A 257 7.69 -22.41 -27.65
CA MET A 257 8.42 -21.26 -28.20
C MET A 257 7.55 -20.00 -28.32
N SER A 258 6.24 -20.10 -28.09
CA SER A 258 5.29 -18.98 -28.20
C SER A 258 5.03 -18.24 -26.88
N VAL A 259 5.61 -18.67 -25.76
CA VAL A 259 5.46 -17.96 -24.47
C VAL A 259 6.09 -16.57 -24.57
N VAL A 260 5.25 -15.55 -24.47
CA VAL A 260 5.66 -14.13 -24.50
C VAL A 260 6.14 -13.71 -23.11
N ALA A 261 5.42 -14.12 -22.06
CA ALA A 261 5.81 -13.84 -20.69
C ALA A 261 5.21 -14.86 -19.72
N ALA A 262 5.92 -15.10 -18.63
CA ALA A 262 5.51 -15.96 -17.55
C ALA A 262 6.01 -15.43 -16.21
N TRP A 263 5.14 -14.71 -15.53
CA TRP A 263 5.50 -14.09 -14.26
C TRP A 263 5.48 -15.12 -13.13
N ASP A 264 6.57 -15.20 -12.39
CA ASP A 264 6.71 -16.05 -11.22
C ASP A 264 6.85 -15.18 -9.97
N PHE A 265 5.75 -15.07 -9.22
CA PHE A 265 5.71 -14.25 -8.02
C PHE A 265 6.43 -14.88 -6.82
N SER A 266 6.90 -16.14 -6.93
CA SER A 266 7.70 -16.79 -5.89
C SER A 266 9.15 -16.32 -5.86
N HIS A 267 9.60 -15.65 -6.94
CA HIS A 267 10.86 -14.95 -6.98
C HIS A 267 10.73 -13.52 -6.44
N GLU A 268 11.82 -13.00 -5.87
CA GLU A 268 11.91 -11.61 -5.41
C GLU A 268 10.82 -11.20 -4.40
N ILE A 269 10.27 -12.16 -3.62
CA ILE A 269 9.19 -11.95 -2.65
C ILE A 269 9.45 -10.77 -1.69
N GLY A 270 10.70 -10.58 -1.29
CA GLY A 270 11.11 -9.51 -0.37
C GLY A 270 11.27 -8.13 -1.01
N SER A 271 10.93 -7.97 -2.29
CA SER A 271 11.07 -6.72 -3.02
C SER A 271 9.79 -6.34 -3.77
N ALA A 272 9.79 -5.14 -4.34
CA ALA A 272 8.72 -4.70 -5.23
C ALA A 272 8.79 -5.35 -6.63
N THR A 273 9.83 -6.11 -6.95
CA THR A 273 10.09 -6.64 -8.29
C THR A 273 9.20 -7.84 -8.62
N ILE A 274 8.68 -7.88 -9.84
CA ILE A 274 7.99 -9.04 -10.42
C ILE A 274 8.85 -9.62 -11.53
N MET A 275 9.27 -10.87 -11.37
CA MET A 275 10.13 -11.53 -12.34
C MET A 275 9.30 -12.21 -13.44
N ASP A 276 9.53 -11.85 -14.68
CA ASP A 276 9.21 -12.70 -15.83
C ASP A 276 10.29 -13.78 -15.96
N ALA A 277 9.88 -15.04 -15.85
CA ALA A 277 10.75 -16.21 -16.01
C ALA A 277 11.01 -16.55 -17.49
N SER A 278 10.41 -15.81 -18.42
CA SER A 278 10.62 -15.97 -19.86
C SER A 278 11.94 -15.36 -20.35
N PRO A 279 12.47 -15.82 -21.51
CA PRO A 279 13.61 -15.20 -22.18
C PRO A 279 13.41 -13.73 -22.57
N ASN A 280 12.16 -13.23 -22.54
CA ASN A 280 11.85 -11.87 -22.98
C ASN A 280 12.00 -10.83 -21.87
N GLY A 281 12.04 -11.23 -20.60
CA GLY A 281 12.35 -10.34 -19.48
C GLY A 281 11.35 -9.20 -19.28
N LEU A 282 10.04 -9.44 -19.46
CA LEU A 282 8.97 -8.47 -19.19
C LEU A 282 8.76 -8.31 -17.67
N HIS A 283 9.82 -7.94 -16.95
CA HIS A 283 9.77 -7.69 -15.52
C HIS A 283 8.81 -6.55 -15.19
N GLY A 284 8.13 -6.68 -14.06
CA GLY A 284 7.21 -5.69 -13.54
C GLY A 284 7.60 -5.23 -12.15
N ARG A 285 6.74 -4.39 -11.57
CA ARG A 285 6.78 -4.02 -10.16
C ARG A 285 5.39 -4.04 -9.55
N VAL A 286 5.30 -4.35 -8.26
CA VAL A 286 4.09 -4.11 -7.48
C VAL A 286 3.95 -2.62 -7.15
N VAL A 287 2.72 -2.16 -7.05
CA VAL A 287 2.34 -0.82 -6.59
C VAL A 287 1.44 -0.99 -5.36
N ASN A 288 1.57 -0.10 -4.37
CA ASN A 288 0.86 -0.13 -3.09
C ASN A 288 1.06 -1.39 -2.23
N LEU A 289 2.19 -2.10 -2.40
CA LEU A 289 2.64 -3.21 -1.53
C LEU A 289 1.56 -4.26 -1.17
N PRO A 290 1.02 -5.00 -2.16
CA PRO A 290 0.14 -6.12 -1.88
C PRO A 290 0.83 -7.21 -1.05
N SER A 291 0.03 -8.05 -0.38
CA SER A 291 0.55 -9.15 0.42
C SER A 291 1.21 -10.25 -0.43
N ARG A 292 2.54 -10.34 -0.37
CA ARG A 292 3.35 -11.38 -1.01
C ARG A 292 3.57 -12.60 -0.09
N ALA A 293 4.14 -13.67 -0.66
CA ALA A 293 4.32 -14.94 0.01
C ALA A 293 3.03 -15.49 0.63
N VAL A 294 1.93 -15.39 -0.12
CA VAL A 294 0.67 -16.03 0.27
C VAL A 294 0.53 -17.37 -0.45
N LYS A 295 -0.23 -18.28 0.16
CA LYS A 295 -0.47 -19.63 -0.38
C LYS A 295 -0.95 -19.56 -1.82
N GLY A 296 -0.22 -20.21 -2.71
CA GLY A 296 -0.54 -20.37 -4.12
C GLY A 296 -1.64 -21.39 -4.37
N PHE A 297 -1.99 -21.58 -5.64
CA PHE A 297 -2.99 -22.56 -6.07
C PHE A 297 -2.54 -24.00 -5.76
N ASN A 298 -1.22 -24.23 -5.76
CA ASN A 298 -0.56 -25.52 -5.57
C ASN A 298 -0.12 -25.78 -4.12
N TRP A 299 -0.51 -24.94 -3.15
CA TRP A 299 -0.11 -25.13 -1.76
C TRP A 299 -0.65 -26.44 -1.18
N SER A 300 0.26 -27.31 -0.74
CA SER A 300 -0.02 -28.69 -0.34
C SER A 300 -0.38 -28.83 1.14
N GLY A 301 0.01 -27.85 1.95
CA GLY A 301 -0.12 -27.89 3.41
C GLY A 301 1.04 -28.53 4.16
N THR A 302 2.05 -29.07 3.45
CA THR A 302 3.18 -29.77 4.09
C THR A 302 4.23 -28.81 4.65
N GLU A 303 4.43 -27.66 4.03
CA GLU A 303 5.35 -26.61 4.48
C GLU A 303 4.55 -25.33 4.78
N GLN A 304 4.86 -24.70 5.92
CA GLN A 304 4.18 -23.48 6.40
C GLN A 304 5.06 -22.23 6.25
N ASN A 305 6.38 -22.41 6.07
CA ASN A 305 7.34 -21.36 5.83
C ASN A 305 7.64 -21.21 4.34
N TRP A 306 7.22 -20.10 3.74
CA TRP A 306 7.44 -19.80 2.33
C TRP A 306 8.92 -19.82 1.93
N ARG A 307 9.85 -19.56 2.86
CA ARG A 307 11.30 -19.59 2.56
C ARG A 307 11.81 -21.00 2.25
N SER A 308 11.13 -22.03 2.76
CA SER A 308 11.49 -23.43 2.53
C SER A 308 10.79 -24.03 1.31
N ALA A 309 9.66 -23.47 0.89
CA ALA A 309 8.89 -23.93 -0.26
C ALA A 309 8.31 -22.74 -1.08
N PRO A 310 9.15 -21.84 -1.61
CA PRO A 310 8.68 -20.62 -2.27
C PRO A 310 7.73 -20.90 -3.45
N GLN A 311 7.91 -22.02 -4.14
CA GLN A 311 7.08 -22.47 -5.26
C GLN A 311 5.61 -22.76 -4.90
N GLU A 312 5.28 -22.92 -3.61
CA GLU A 312 3.90 -23.07 -3.10
C GLU A 312 3.31 -21.74 -2.59
N TYR A 313 4.11 -20.68 -2.60
CA TYR A 313 3.75 -19.34 -2.10
C TYR A 313 3.93 -18.27 -3.20
N GLY A 314 3.76 -18.69 -4.46
CA GLY A 314 3.83 -17.84 -5.66
C GLY A 314 2.56 -17.06 -5.95
N ALA A 315 1.69 -16.85 -4.96
CA ALA A 315 0.55 -15.96 -5.08
C ALA A 315 0.85 -14.60 -4.43
N ILE A 316 0.20 -13.56 -4.96
CA ILE A 316 0.11 -12.24 -4.34
C ILE A 316 -1.37 -11.97 -4.06
N HIS A 317 -1.70 -11.49 -2.86
CA HIS A 317 -3.05 -11.05 -2.48
C HIS A 317 -3.17 -9.53 -2.67
N PHE A 318 -4.05 -9.13 -3.58
CA PHE A 318 -4.32 -7.74 -3.95
C PHE A 318 -5.62 -7.27 -3.32
N HIS A 319 -5.67 -5.98 -3.01
CA HIS A 319 -6.82 -5.29 -2.44
C HIS A 319 -6.95 -3.90 -3.07
N ASP A 320 -8.16 -3.38 -3.13
CA ASP A 320 -8.50 -2.06 -3.66
C ASP A 320 -8.23 -0.89 -2.71
N ASP A 321 -7.94 -1.20 -1.45
CA ASP A 321 -7.69 -0.27 -0.35
C ASP A 321 -6.25 -0.38 0.20
N ASP A 322 -5.39 -1.17 -0.44
CA ASP A 322 -3.96 -1.13 -0.20
C ASP A 322 -3.40 0.26 -0.56
N LEU A 323 -2.63 0.88 0.34
CA LEU A 323 -1.95 2.15 0.10
C LEU A 323 -0.56 2.14 0.74
N TYR A 324 0.47 2.39 -0.08
CA TYR A 324 1.83 2.60 0.43
C TYR A 324 2.26 4.07 0.33
N ASP A 325 2.01 4.72 -0.79
CA ASP A 325 2.39 6.12 -1.01
C ASP A 325 1.22 6.84 -1.67
N ALA A 326 0.81 7.99 -1.11
CA ALA A 326 -0.19 8.85 -1.74
C ALA A 326 0.35 9.52 -3.02
N GLU A 327 1.67 9.51 -3.21
CA GLU A 327 2.40 10.02 -4.37
C GLU A 327 2.04 11.50 -4.67
N TRP A 328 1.83 12.29 -3.62
CA TRP A 328 1.62 13.73 -3.71
C TRP A 328 2.89 14.45 -4.11
N ASP A 329 2.74 15.50 -4.92
CA ASP A 329 3.80 16.44 -5.23
C ASP A 329 4.21 17.20 -3.97
N THR A 330 5.51 17.51 -3.88
CA THR A 330 6.06 18.28 -2.76
C THR A 330 5.70 19.76 -2.91
N ASP A 331 5.03 20.33 -1.91
CA ASP A 331 4.68 21.74 -1.84
C ASP A 331 5.87 22.62 -1.46
N PHE A 332 6.64 22.17 -0.47
CA PHE A 332 7.85 22.84 -0.02
C PHE A 332 8.78 21.88 0.72
N THR A 333 10.03 22.32 0.87
CA THR A 333 11.09 21.57 1.54
C THR A 333 11.62 22.33 2.74
N TYR A 334 12.11 21.61 3.74
CA TYR A 334 12.79 22.18 4.90
C TYR A 334 14.15 21.51 5.12
N GLU A 335 15.23 22.28 4.96
CA GLU A 335 16.57 21.86 5.37
C GLU A 335 16.72 22.04 6.88
N ILE A 336 17.06 20.96 7.58
CA ILE A 336 17.15 20.94 9.05
C ILE A 336 18.38 21.74 9.52
N PRO A 337 18.22 22.85 10.26
CA PRO A 337 19.33 23.67 10.72
C PRO A 337 20.27 22.94 11.68
N ALA A 338 21.55 23.34 11.66
CA ALA A 338 22.60 22.76 12.50
C ALA A 338 22.39 22.98 14.01
N ASP A 339 21.68 24.05 14.37
CA ASP A 339 21.41 24.48 15.75
C ASP A 339 19.99 24.14 16.21
N LEU A 340 19.17 23.50 15.37
CA LEU A 340 17.85 23.06 15.78
C LEU A 340 17.97 21.97 16.84
N ARG A 341 17.43 22.22 18.03
CA ARG A 341 17.49 21.29 19.17
C ARG A 341 16.80 19.98 18.81
N SER A 342 17.36 18.85 19.27
CA SER A 342 16.67 17.56 19.16
C SER A 342 15.31 17.59 19.89
N GLY A 343 14.27 17.03 19.27
CA GLY A 343 12.91 17.14 19.76
C GLY A 343 11.86 16.62 18.79
N VAL A 344 10.60 16.70 19.21
CA VAL A 344 9.43 16.46 18.37
C VAL A 344 8.98 17.78 17.76
N TYR A 345 8.83 17.81 16.44
CA TYR A 345 8.43 18.99 15.68
C TYR A 345 7.23 18.65 14.81
N ALA A 346 6.49 19.68 14.45
CA ALA A 346 5.48 19.56 13.41
C ALA A 346 5.51 20.79 12.51
N VAL A 347 5.20 20.56 11.24
CA VAL A 347 4.72 21.64 10.38
C VAL A 347 3.23 21.81 10.69
N ARG A 348 2.89 22.89 11.38
CA ARG A 348 1.51 23.27 11.64
C ARG A 348 0.96 23.95 10.40
N LEU A 349 -0.02 23.30 9.79
CA LEU A 349 -0.77 23.77 8.64
C LEU A 349 -2.10 24.35 9.14
N ALA A 350 -2.49 25.52 8.65
CA ALA A 350 -3.76 26.14 8.99
C ALA A 350 -4.46 26.66 7.73
N ALA A 351 -5.73 26.30 7.57
CA ALA A 351 -6.59 26.78 6.50
C ALA A 351 -7.99 27.04 7.05
N ASP A 352 -8.48 28.28 6.90
CA ASP A 352 -9.68 28.78 7.58
C ASP A 352 -9.66 28.55 9.11
N ASP A 353 -10.57 27.71 9.60
CA ASP A 353 -10.80 27.30 10.98
C ASP A 353 -10.28 25.89 11.29
N ASP A 354 -9.60 25.24 10.34
CA ASP A 354 -9.04 23.90 10.50
C ASP A 354 -7.51 23.94 10.54
N GLU A 355 -6.95 22.95 11.24
CA GLU A 355 -5.51 22.76 11.36
C GLU A 355 -5.11 21.29 11.18
N TRP A 356 -3.87 21.11 10.73
CA TRP A 356 -3.23 19.83 10.57
C TRP A 356 -1.76 19.91 10.99
N TYR A 357 -1.22 18.84 11.55
CA TYR A 357 0.15 18.76 12.00
C TYR A 357 0.89 17.67 11.24
N VAL A 358 1.89 18.06 10.46
CA VAL A 358 2.82 17.12 9.82
C VAL A 358 3.97 16.89 10.78
N THR A 359 3.88 15.84 11.59
CA THR A 359 4.84 15.58 12.67
C THR A 359 6.09 14.85 12.21
N PHE A 360 7.24 15.26 12.72
CA PHE A 360 8.55 14.64 12.50
C PHE A 360 9.45 14.81 13.75
N TYR A 361 10.58 14.12 13.77
CA TYR A 361 11.52 14.00 14.86
C TYR A 361 12.88 14.51 14.41
N VAL A 362 13.44 15.46 15.15
CA VAL A 362 14.79 15.94 14.93
C VAL A 362 15.70 15.26 15.94
N ARG A 363 16.64 14.48 15.45
CA ARG A 363 17.67 13.84 16.28
C ARG A 363 19.02 14.55 16.12
N PRO A 364 19.97 14.36 17.06
CA PRO A 364 21.32 14.90 16.89
C PRO A 364 22.01 14.30 15.65
N LYS A 365 23.08 14.97 15.20
CA LYS A 365 23.93 14.46 14.11
C LYS A 365 24.43 13.04 14.43
N GLY A 366 24.43 12.16 13.43
CA GLY A 366 24.86 10.77 13.57
C GLY A 366 26.20 10.62 14.30
N GLY A 367 26.25 9.69 15.26
CA GLY A 367 27.40 9.43 16.12
C GLY A 367 27.66 10.48 17.21
N THR A 368 26.71 11.40 17.44
CA THR A 368 26.77 12.38 18.55
C THR A 368 25.50 12.34 19.40
N ALA A 369 25.62 12.74 20.66
CA ALA A 369 24.51 13.01 21.56
C ALA A 369 24.62 14.44 22.11
N THR A 370 23.50 15.13 22.23
CA THR A 370 23.40 16.47 22.83
C THR A 370 22.85 16.45 24.26
N ALA A 371 22.35 15.30 24.72
CA ALA A 371 21.92 15.09 26.09
C ALA A 371 22.38 13.72 26.64
N LYS A 372 22.25 13.53 27.97
CA LYS A 372 22.55 12.24 28.61
C LYS A 372 21.38 11.26 28.56
N LEU A 373 20.17 11.77 28.34
CA LEU A 373 18.93 11.00 28.24
C LEU A 373 18.48 11.01 26.78
N ALA A 374 18.02 9.86 26.27
CA ALA A 374 17.26 9.79 25.03
C ALA A 374 15.82 9.39 25.33
N PHE A 375 14.87 10.06 24.67
CA PHE A 375 13.51 9.58 24.51
C PHE A 375 13.42 8.76 23.21
N LEU A 376 13.04 7.50 23.31
CA LEU A 376 12.83 6.60 22.17
C LEU A 376 11.35 6.63 21.77
N ALA A 377 11.05 7.37 20.70
CA ALA A 377 9.72 7.50 20.14
C ALA A 377 9.29 6.21 19.42
N SER A 378 8.09 5.74 19.75
CA SER A 378 7.54 4.44 19.31
C SER A 378 6.99 4.47 17.87
N THR A 379 7.77 4.99 16.92
CA THR A 379 7.34 5.20 15.53
C THR A 379 6.86 3.94 14.82
N ALA A 380 7.37 2.76 15.16
CA ALA A 380 6.85 1.51 14.61
C ALA A 380 5.42 1.24 15.07
N THR A 381 5.13 1.50 16.35
CA THR A 381 3.76 1.43 16.89
C THR A 381 2.86 2.49 16.24
N TYR A 382 3.32 3.73 16.10
CA TYR A 382 2.50 4.78 15.47
C TYR A 382 2.09 4.42 14.05
N MET A 383 2.99 3.79 13.29
CA MET A 383 2.69 3.29 11.96
C MET A 383 1.68 2.14 11.99
N ALA A 384 1.82 1.20 12.94
CA ALA A 384 0.89 0.09 13.09
C ALA A 384 -0.56 0.56 13.35
N TYR A 385 -0.73 1.66 14.10
CA TYR A 385 -2.01 2.29 14.44
C TYR A 385 -2.43 3.43 13.48
N SER A 386 -1.69 3.66 12.39
CA SER A 386 -1.94 4.80 11.49
C SER A 386 -3.30 4.69 10.80
N ASN A 387 -4.11 5.74 10.92
CA ASN A 387 -5.50 5.80 10.43
C ASN A 387 -6.36 4.64 10.93
N ILE A 388 -6.20 4.22 12.19
CA ILE A 388 -7.00 3.14 12.80
C ILE A 388 -8.50 3.42 12.74
N GLN A 389 -9.26 2.41 12.32
CA GLN A 389 -10.71 2.47 12.20
C GLN A 389 -11.45 1.31 12.90
N TRP A 390 -10.72 0.48 13.63
CA TRP A 390 -11.16 -0.70 14.36
C TRP A 390 -12.47 -0.49 15.14
N THR A 391 -12.58 0.60 15.90
CA THR A 391 -13.71 0.85 16.80
C THR A 391 -15.05 0.99 16.08
N TRP A 392 -15.04 1.31 14.78
CA TRP A 392 -16.25 1.50 13.98
C TRP A 392 -16.56 0.33 13.04
N HIS A 393 -15.53 -0.36 12.53
CA HIS A 393 -15.71 -1.44 11.56
C HIS A 393 -15.79 -2.82 12.19
N GLU A 394 -15.34 -2.98 13.43
CA GLU A 394 -15.36 -4.27 14.11
C GLU A 394 -16.59 -4.46 14.99
N HIS A 395 -17.23 -5.61 14.83
CA HIS A 395 -18.51 -5.93 15.47
C HIS A 395 -18.48 -5.84 17.00
N PHE A 396 -17.30 -5.94 17.62
CA PHE A 396 -17.13 -5.90 19.07
C PHE A 396 -16.24 -4.75 19.56
N GLY A 397 -16.02 -3.70 18.74
CA GLY A 397 -15.17 -2.56 19.08
C GLY A 397 -15.52 -1.93 20.44
N GLU A 398 -16.73 -1.40 20.60
CA GLU A 398 -17.20 -0.78 21.85
C GLU A 398 -17.11 -1.72 23.08
N VAL A 399 -17.38 -3.01 22.86
CA VAL A 399 -17.34 -4.00 23.94
C VAL A 399 -15.91 -4.30 24.36
N ALA A 400 -14.99 -4.40 23.40
CA ALA A 400 -13.57 -4.61 23.66
C ALA A 400 -12.95 -3.42 24.38
N GLU A 401 -13.32 -2.21 23.95
CA GLU A 401 -12.78 -0.95 24.45
C GLU A 401 -13.45 -0.46 25.75
N CYS A 402 -14.60 -1.02 26.11
CA CYS A 402 -15.38 -0.65 27.30
C CYS A 402 -15.73 0.85 27.39
N TYR A 403 -15.84 1.55 26.25
CA TYR A 403 -16.33 2.93 26.18
C TYR A 403 -17.29 3.13 25.01
N TRP A 404 -18.06 4.21 25.08
CA TRP A 404 -18.95 4.62 24.00
C TRP A 404 -18.16 5.28 22.89
N THR A 405 -18.20 4.75 21.67
CA THR A 405 -17.39 5.28 20.58
C THR A 405 -17.87 6.67 20.17
N THR A 406 -16.96 7.64 20.17
CA THR A 406 -17.16 9.01 19.68
C THR A 406 -16.26 9.25 18.48
N MET A 407 -16.77 9.93 17.45
CA MET A 407 -15.97 10.32 16.29
C MET A 407 -15.58 11.79 16.36
N GLU A 408 -14.31 12.07 16.13
CA GLU A 408 -13.79 13.42 15.91
C GLU A 408 -13.91 13.82 14.43
N PRO A 409 -13.88 15.13 14.11
CA PRO A 409 -13.95 15.59 12.73
C PRO A 409 -12.93 14.97 11.77
N GLY A 410 -11.74 14.61 12.26
CA GLY A 410 -10.72 13.92 11.45
C GLY A 410 -11.07 12.45 11.17
N GLU A 411 -11.69 11.77 12.12
CA GLU A 411 -12.15 10.39 11.94
C GLU A 411 -13.35 10.32 11.00
N VAL A 412 -14.29 11.27 11.10
CA VAL A 412 -15.40 11.42 10.14
C VAL A 412 -14.86 11.64 8.73
N PHE A 413 -13.84 12.48 8.58
CA PHE A 413 -13.20 12.70 7.30
C PHE A 413 -12.58 11.42 6.73
N LEU A 414 -11.88 10.61 7.55
CA LEU A 414 -11.34 9.32 7.11
C LEU A 414 -12.42 8.31 6.71
N GLN A 415 -13.63 8.37 7.29
CA GLN A 415 -14.77 7.55 6.84
C GLN A 415 -15.30 7.99 5.46
N GLU A 416 -15.28 9.29 5.17
CA GLU A 416 -15.67 9.84 3.87
C GLU A 416 -14.58 9.65 2.80
N HIS A 417 -13.32 9.50 3.23
CA HIS A 417 -12.13 9.36 2.40
C HIS A 417 -11.33 8.08 2.72
N PRO A 418 -11.88 6.88 2.46
CA PRO A 418 -11.21 5.61 2.76
C PRO A 418 -9.93 5.39 1.94
N GLU A 419 -9.73 6.13 0.85
CA GLU A 419 -8.52 6.08 0.02
C GLU A 419 -7.24 6.45 0.78
N TYR A 420 -7.34 7.06 1.97
CA TYR A 420 -6.20 7.32 2.85
C TYR A 420 -5.67 6.09 3.58
N GLY A 421 -6.23 4.92 3.26
CA GLY A 421 -5.78 3.61 3.71
C GLY A 421 -6.08 3.34 5.18
N LEU A 422 -5.60 2.18 5.62
CA LEU A 422 -6.03 1.53 6.86
C LEU A 422 -4.87 1.33 7.85
N SER A 423 -5.21 1.04 9.11
CA SER A 423 -4.29 0.56 10.13
C SER A 423 -4.06 -0.95 10.00
N THR A 424 -2.98 -1.46 10.59
CA THR A 424 -2.74 -2.92 10.69
C THR A 424 -3.72 -3.64 11.61
N TYR A 425 -4.51 -2.89 12.36
CA TYR A 425 -5.62 -3.43 13.16
C TYR A 425 -6.89 -3.61 12.32
N ASP A 426 -7.03 -2.90 11.21
CA ASP A 426 -8.24 -2.96 10.38
C ASP A 426 -8.21 -4.17 9.43
N ASN A 427 -9.36 -4.40 8.77
CA ASN A 427 -9.47 -5.35 7.67
C ASN A 427 -9.65 -4.60 6.35
N HIS A 428 -9.04 -5.13 5.30
CA HIS A 428 -9.35 -4.77 3.92
C HIS A 428 -10.85 -4.99 3.63
N SER A 429 -11.33 -4.38 2.56
CA SER A 429 -12.70 -4.47 2.05
C SER A 429 -13.16 -5.91 1.76
N ASP A 430 -12.21 -6.83 1.58
CA ASP A 430 -12.46 -8.25 1.36
C ASP A 430 -12.55 -9.09 2.66
N GLY A 431 -12.33 -8.45 3.81
CA GLY A 431 -12.35 -9.01 5.16
C GLY A 431 -11.05 -9.70 5.59
N SER A 432 -9.93 -9.48 4.90
CA SER A 432 -8.61 -9.94 5.35
C SER A 432 -7.87 -8.85 6.11
N GLY A 433 -7.06 -9.22 7.11
CA GLY A 433 -6.33 -8.25 7.93
C GLY A 433 -5.24 -7.52 7.16
N VAL A 434 -5.11 -6.23 7.42
CA VAL A 434 -4.11 -5.33 6.81
C VAL A 434 -2.71 -5.66 7.34
N ARG A 435 -1.74 -5.78 6.44
CA ARG A 435 -0.37 -6.19 6.79
C ARG A 435 0.67 -5.08 6.73
N TYR A 436 0.42 -4.07 5.91
CA TYR A 436 1.35 -2.99 5.65
C TYR A 436 0.67 -1.67 5.99
N ALA A 437 1.43 -0.80 6.64
CA ALA A 437 1.08 0.59 6.87
C ALA A 437 2.28 1.44 6.44
N SER A 438 2.02 2.71 6.13
CA SER A 438 3.04 3.61 5.61
C SER A 438 2.91 5.01 6.21
N ARG A 439 4.06 5.69 6.29
CA ARG A 439 4.18 7.11 6.62
C ARG A 439 3.98 8.04 5.41
N LEU A 440 4.06 7.52 4.19
CA LEU A 440 3.98 8.31 2.95
C LEU A 440 2.54 8.60 2.54
N ARG A 441 1.74 8.99 3.53
CA ARG A 441 0.32 9.34 3.39
C ARG A 441 -0.08 10.21 4.58
N PRO A 442 -1.15 11.00 4.49
CA PRO A 442 -1.72 11.69 5.65
C PRO A 442 -2.12 10.70 6.74
N VAL A 443 -1.53 10.84 7.93
CA VAL A 443 -1.88 10.03 9.11
C VAL A 443 -2.46 10.94 10.19
N HIS A 444 -3.75 10.82 10.44
CA HIS A 444 -4.46 11.71 11.36
C HIS A 444 -3.97 11.59 12.80
N GLN A 445 -3.74 10.37 13.29
CA GLN A 445 -3.41 10.08 14.69
C GLN A 445 -1.92 10.29 15.04
N VAL A 446 -1.13 10.88 14.14
CA VAL A 446 0.30 11.20 14.35
C VAL A 446 0.48 12.73 14.43
N GLY A 447 -0.28 13.35 15.33
CA GLY A 447 -0.22 14.77 15.64
C GLY A 447 -0.63 15.06 17.08
N PRO A 448 -0.37 16.28 17.59
CA PRO A 448 -1.03 16.77 18.80
C PRO A 448 -2.52 16.99 18.55
N LYS A 449 -3.31 17.19 19.61
CA LYS A 449 -4.74 17.51 19.55
C LYS A 449 -5.59 16.48 18.81
N THR A 450 -5.24 15.21 18.97
CA THR A 450 -5.99 14.08 18.44
C THR A 450 -6.57 13.28 19.59
N ALA A 451 -7.87 12.96 19.53
CA ALA A 451 -8.47 11.95 20.40
C ALA A 451 -8.64 10.60 19.66
N PRO A 452 -8.72 9.48 20.40
CA PRO A 452 -8.35 9.36 21.81
C PRO A 452 -6.87 9.69 22.03
N VAL A 453 -6.50 10.04 23.27
CA VAL A 453 -5.10 10.30 23.64
C VAL A 453 -4.31 9.00 23.54
N TRP A 454 -3.67 8.80 22.39
CA TRP A 454 -2.92 7.60 22.02
C TRP A 454 -1.65 7.96 21.24
N ASN A 455 -0.79 6.97 20.98
CA ASN A 455 0.46 7.13 20.22
C ASN A 455 1.26 8.37 20.68
N ILE A 456 1.65 9.23 19.74
CA ILE A 456 2.47 10.41 20.00
C ILE A 456 1.84 11.38 20.99
N ASN A 457 0.50 11.51 21.00
CA ASN A 457 -0.18 12.41 21.91
C ASN A 457 0.01 11.92 23.36
N ASN A 458 -0.13 10.62 23.61
CA ASN A 458 0.16 10.02 24.91
C ASN A 458 1.66 10.10 25.28
N ASP A 459 2.54 9.78 24.34
CA ASP A 459 3.99 9.85 24.53
C ASP A 459 4.47 11.27 24.88
N SER A 460 3.79 12.30 24.37
CA SER A 460 4.11 13.70 24.66
C SER A 460 3.92 14.11 26.12
N HIS A 461 3.16 13.34 26.93
CA HIS A 461 3.09 13.57 28.39
C HIS A 461 4.45 13.39 29.06
N ILE A 462 5.25 12.43 28.58
CA ILE A 462 6.61 12.19 29.08
C ILE A 462 7.50 13.38 28.73
N LEU A 463 7.40 13.88 27.50
CA LEU A 463 8.16 15.04 27.02
C LEU A 463 7.80 16.32 27.81
N GLY A 464 6.51 16.58 28.01
CA GLY A 464 6.02 17.67 28.83
C GLY A 464 6.52 17.59 30.27
N TRP A 465 6.56 16.38 30.84
CA TRP A 465 7.14 16.16 32.17
C TRP A 465 8.64 16.44 32.22
N LEU A 466 9.41 15.96 31.24
CA LEU A 466 10.86 16.21 31.14
C LEU A 466 11.17 17.71 31.06
N GLU A 467 10.44 18.44 30.21
CA GLU A 467 10.59 19.90 30.08
C GLU A 467 10.21 20.63 31.37
N ASN A 468 9.12 20.24 32.04
CA ASN A 468 8.72 20.81 33.33
C ASN A 468 9.75 20.56 34.44
N LYS A 469 10.49 19.46 34.38
CA LYS A 469 11.57 19.14 35.33
C LYS A 469 12.93 19.73 34.94
N GLY A 470 13.04 20.34 33.76
CA GLY A 470 14.31 20.85 33.25
C GLY A 470 15.33 19.74 32.98
N ILE A 471 14.86 18.55 32.61
CA ILE A 471 15.72 17.42 32.24
C ILE A 471 16.02 17.53 30.76
N GLU A 472 17.29 17.66 30.40
CA GLU A 472 17.74 17.65 29.00
C GLU A 472 17.64 16.24 28.41
N TYR A 473 17.13 16.14 27.19
CA TYR A 473 16.98 14.90 26.44
C TYR A 473 17.18 15.14 24.94
N ASP A 474 17.59 14.09 24.25
CA ASP A 474 17.50 13.95 22.81
C ASP A 474 16.29 13.08 22.47
N VAL A 475 15.79 13.18 21.24
CA VAL A 475 14.75 12.30 20.70
C VAL A 475 15.37 11.44 19.60
N ILE A 476 15.11 10.14 19.69
CA ILE A 476 15.45 9.12 18.69
C ILE A 476 14.20 8.29 18.40
N THR A 477 14.16 7.60 17.27
CA THR A 477 13.01 6.81 16.83
C THR A 477 13.33 5.31 16.76
N ASP A 478 12.29 4.49 16.59
CA ASP A 478 12.46 3.06 16.33
C ASP A 478 13.25 2.79 15.03
N GLU A 479 13.07 3.61 14.00
CA GLU A 479 13.80 3.49 12.71
C GLU A 479 15.29 3.78 12.91
N ASP A 480 15.64 4.77 13.73
CA ASP A 480 17.02 5.05 14.11
C ASP A 480 17.67 3.86 14.82
N LEU A 481 16.96 3.30 15.81
CA LEU A 481 17.43 2.14 16.57
C LEU A 481 17.51 0.88 15.69
N HIS A 482 16.60 0.70 14.75
CA HIS A 482 16.68 -0.39 13.79
C HIS A 482 17.97 -0.33 12.96
N ASN A 483 18.29 0.87 12.46
CA ASN A 483 19.41 1.08 11.55
C ASN A 483 20.78 1.08 12.26
N GLU A 484 20.88 1.71 13.43
CA GLU A 484 22.16 1.91 14.14
C GLU A 484 22.38 0.94 15.31
N GLY A 485 21.32 0.26 15.77
CA GLY A 485 21.38 -0.73 16.84
C GLY A 485 21.95 -0.17 18.14
N VAL A 486 22.76 -0.99 18.83
CA VAL A 486 23.33 -0.63 20.15
C VAL A 486 24.24 0.61 20.11
N ALA A 487 24.88 0.89 18.96
CA ALA A 487 25.80 2.02 18.83
C ALA A 487 25.08 3.37 18.98
N LEU A 488 23.80 3.45 18.62
CA LEU A 488 22.95 4.61 18.91
C LEU A 488 22.79 4.80 20.42
N LEU A 489 22.40 3.74 21.12
CA LEU A 489 22.01 3.78 22.53
C LEU A 489 23.21 4.01 23.46
N GLU A 490 24.39 3.52 23.11
CA GLU A 490 25.61 3.66 23.92
C GLU A 490 26.10 5.10 24.07
N GLN A 491 25.55 6.03 23.28
CA GLN A 491 25.80 7.46 23.41
C GLN A 491 25.08 8.07 24.62
N TYR A 492 24.09 7.37 25.17
CA TYR A 492 23.20 7.84 26.22
C TYR A 492 23.43 7.13 27.56
N SER A 493 23.40 7.90 28.65
CA SER A 493 23.46 7.36 30.01
C SER A 493 22.17 6.64 30.43
N ALA A 494 21.04 7.06 29.86
CA ALA A 494 19.74 6.43 30.03
C ALA A 494 18.87 6.62 28.79
N VAL A 495 17.92 5.70 28.57
CA VAL A 495 16.90 5.76 27.52
C VAL A 495 15.53 5.62 28.18
N VAL A 496 14.54 6.42 27.77
CA VAL A 496 13.15 6.31 28.22
C VAL A 496 12.30 5.99 27.00
N THR A 497 11.38 5.02 27.10
CA THR A 497 10.45 4.72 26.01
C THR A 497 9.21 5.61 26.04
N GLY A 498 8.46 5.56 24.96
CA GLY A 498 7.05 5.93 24.94
C GLY A 498 6.17 5.18 25.94
N ALA A 499 4.89 5.57 25.98
CA ALA A 499 3.87 4.96 26.81
C ALA A 499 3.43 3.58 26.29
N HIS A 500 3.53 3.33 24.97
CA HIS A 500 3.09 2.07 24.35
C HIS A 500 4.04 1.55 23.24
N PRO A 501 5.27 1.12 23.59
CA PRO A 501 6.26 0.61 22.63
C PRO A 501 5.98 -0.86 22.24
N GLU A 502 4.85 -1.12 21.58
CA GLU A 502 4.37 -2.47 21.24
C GLU A 502 5.15 -3.17 20.10
N TYR A 503 5.49 -2.44 19.04
CA TYR A 503 6.05 -3.03 17.82
C TYR A 503 7.58 -2.91 17.75
N TYR A 504 8.28 -4.05 17.67
CA TYR A 504 9.75 -4.10 17.65
C TYR A 504 10.29 -5.01 16.56
N THR A 505 11.31 -4.53 15.86
CA THR A 505 12.14 -5.39 15.00
C THR A 505 13.16 -6.17 15.82
N THR A 506 13.68 -7.27 15.24
CA THR A 506 14.75 -8.06 15.88
C THR A 506 16.02 -7.22 16.14
N PRO A 507 16.52 -6.41 15.18
CA PRO A 507 17.66 -5.52 15.43
C PRO A 507 17.44 -4.55 16.60
N MET A 508 16.25 -3.94 16.72
CA MET A 508 15.95 -3.02 17.82
C MET A 508 16.01 -3.71 19.18
N ARG A 509 15.35 -4.88 19.28
CA ARG A 509 15.35 -5.69 20.50
C ARG A 509 16.76 -6.11 20.91
N ASP A 510 17.57 -6.53 19.95
CA ASP A 510 18.94 -6.97 20.20
C ASP A 510 19.85 -5.78 20.58
N GLY A 511 19.58 -4.60 20.03
CA GLY A 511 20.18 -3.32 20.41
C GLY A 511 19.91 -2.97 21.88
N LEU A 512 18.64 -2.96 22.30
CA LEU A 512 18.24 -2.70 23.69
C LEU A 512 18.83 -3.72 24.67
N ARG A 513 18.78 -5.01 24.32
CA ARG A 513 19.39 -6.07 25.15
C ARG A 513 20.88 -5.86 25.34
N SER A 514 21.59 -5.51 24.27
CA SER A 514 23.03 -5.26 24.32
C SER A 514 23.35 -4.02 25.16
N TYR A 515 22.55 -2.96 25.01
CA TYR A 515 22.69 -1.73 25.81
C TYR A 515 22.56 -2.01 27.31
N LEU A 516 21.49 -2.71 27.73
CA LEU A 516 21.27 -3.09 29.13
C LEU A 516 22.39 -4.01 29.67
N ALA A 517 22.83 -4.99 28.87
CA ALA A 517 23.90 -5.90 29.25
C ALA A 517 25.25 -5.19 29.47
N ARG A 518 25.45 -4.03 28.84
CA ARG A 518 26.67 -3.21 28.94
C ARG A 518 26.56 -2.08 29.98
N GLY A 519 25.52 -2.11 30.83
CA GLY A 519 25.34 -1.16 31.93
C GLY A 519 24.49 0.06 31.56
N GLY A 520 23.87 0.06 30.38
CA GLY A 520 22.84 1.02 29.99
C GLY A 520 21.63 0.97 30.93
N ARG A 521 20.89 2.08 30.99
CA ARG A 521 19.74 2.24 31.90
C ARG A 521 18.51 2.56 31.07
N MET A 522 17.40 1.88 31.35
CA MET A 522 16.14 2.08 30.64
C MET A 522 15.01 2.27 31.62
N ALA A 523 14.05 3.11 31.28
CA ALA A 523 12.82 3.34 32.04
C ALA A 523 11.61 3.28 31.13
#